data_AF-A0A1V6P8D7-F1
#
_entry.id   AF-A0A1V6P8D7-F1
#
_cell.length_a   1.000
_cell.length_b   1.000
_cell.length_c   1.000
_cell.angle_alpha   90.00
_cell.angle_beta   90.00
_cell.angle_gamma   90.00
#
_symmetry.space_group_name_H-M   'P 1'
#
loop_
_entity.id
_entity.type
_entity.pdbx_description
1 polymer ?
#
loop_
_entity_poly.entity_id
_entity_poly.type
_entity_poly.pdbx_seq_one_letter_code
_entity_poly.pdbx_strand_id
1 'polypeptide(L)'
;MSQTISSSLLAQTDQRGMCPTLNTLANHGYIARNGITTFAEAANGVSIAYSFDYGLSVFLSALGTLGPAGGLDKHGVFEIDGSITRQDTYFGNNANFILQRWEEYALRYDNSRATNPEFFAGVKWFAVSHAERVFVFEGLPNGTDQNNADYDNIAPFFLNETFPENWYRRGEAFTLVSTLAEALDLDLFLLEPRELGANEGLNNFVLLELDLSSKTVSQMGCFLLENIFDIIPDDLQPAIEKNFELFEGFAKGVLAPFFVDNGGFDCGSVNFAKPGVKAGQSYNSTFAASGSLINGAYSGLGVIKPDSQSS
;
A
#
# COMPACT_ATOMS: atom_id res chain seq x y z
N MET A 1 11.89 -23.51 17.47
CA MET A 1 12.95 -22.63 18.02
C MET A 1 12.62 -21.23 17.55
N SER A 2 12.14 -20.39 18.47
CA SER A 2 11.91 -18.96 18.21
C SER A 2 13.28 -18.31 18.02
N GLN A 3 13.59 -17.84 16.82
CA GLN A 3 14.77 -17.04 16.58
C GLN A 3 14.42 -15.59 16.93
N THR A 4 14.93 -15.14 18.07
CA THR A 4 14.97 -13.74 18.45
C THR A 4 15.87 -13.01 17.46
N ILE A 5 15.34 -11.98 16.82
CA ILE A 5 16.07 -11.08 15.92
C ILE A 5 17.31 -10.56 16.66
N SER A 6 18.49 -10.69 16.05
CA SER A 6 19.75 -10.20 16.59
C SER A 6 19.71 -8.67 16.70
N SER A 7 19.46 -8.18 17.91
CA SER A 7 19.32 -6.77 18.28
C SER A 7 20.65 -6.00 18.33
N SER A 8 21.67 -6.37 17.56
CA SER A 8 23.04 -5.88 17.80
C SER A 8 23.40 -4.57 17.09
N LEU A 9 22.47 -3.87 16.42
CA LEU A 9 22.77 -2.64 15.67
C LEU A 9 21.71 -1.52 15.71
N LEU A 10 20.53 -1.72 16.32
CA LEU A 10 19.50 -0.68 16.41
C LEU A 10 19.60 0.02 17.76
N ALA A 11 19.70 1.35 17.77
CA ALA A 11 19.54 2.12 19.00
C ALA A 11 18.07 2.00 19.45
N GLN A 12 17.82 2.05 20.75
CA GLN A 12 16.48 1.87 21.35
C GLN A 12 15.41 2.88 20.87
N THR A 13 15.81 3.90 20.10
CA THR A 13 14.95 4.94 19.52
C THR A 13 14.72 4.81 18.01
N ASP A 14 15.35 3.85 17.34
CA ASP A 14 15.21 3.67 15.90
C ASP A 14 13.83 3.05 15.57
N GLN A 15 13.14 3.61 14.59
CA GLN A 15 11.82 3.16 14.15
C GLN A 15 11.91 2.32 12.88
N ARG A 16 11.18 1.20 12.85
CA ARG A 16 10.98 0.35 11.67
C ARG A 16 9.49 0.08 11.55
N GLY A 17 8.97 0.10 10.33
CA GLY A 17 7.55 -0.12 10.05
C GLY A 17 7.32 -1.49 9.40
N MET A 18 6.17 -1.66 8.76
CA MET A 18 5.87 -2.91 8.07
C MET A 18 6.55 -3.06 6.69
N CYS A 19 7.02 -1.95 6.12
CA CYS A 19 7.56 -1.90 4.76
C CYS A 19 9.03 -2.39 4.77
N PRO A 20 9.32 -3.61 4.26
CA PRO A 20 10.67 -4.18 4.32
C PRO A 20 11.69 -3.33 3.56
N THR A 21 11.27 -2.68 2.48
CA THR A 21 12.16 -1.87 1.64
C THR A 21 12.58 -0.59 2.33
N LEU A 22 11.66 0.13 2.98
CA LEU A 22 11.98 1.34 3.77
C LEU A 22 12.85 1.02 4.99
N ASN A 23 12.59 -0.12 5.64
CA ASN A 23 13.44 -0.59 6.74
C ASN A 23 14.87 -0.88 6.24
N THR A 24 14.99 -1.51 5.08
CA THR A 24 16.28 -1.72 4.40
C THR A 24 16.98 -0.39 4.08
N LEU A 25 16.25 0.60 3.55
CA LEU A 25 16.82 1.93 3.30
C LEU A 25 17.37 2.58 4.58
N ALA A 26 16.63 2.49 5.70
CA ALA A 26 17.07 3.04 6.98
C ALA A 26 18.28 2.26 7.54
N ASN A 27 18.28 0.93 7.44
CA ASN A 27 19.40 0.08 7.88
C ASN A 27 20.69 0.34 7.09
N HIS A 28 20.56 0.76 5.83
CA HIS A 28 21.70 1.03 4.95
C HIS A 28 22.03 2.53 4.80
N GLY A 29 21.23 3.42 5.41
CA GLY A 29 21.49 4.86 5.43
C GLY A 29 21.14 5.60 4.13
N TYR A 30 20.25 5.02 3.32
CA TYR A 30 19.61 5.72 2.18
C TYR A 30 18.55 6.72 2.65
N ILE A 31 17.96 6.47 3.81
CA ILE A 31 17.18 7.42 4.60
C ILE A 31 17.74 7.47 6.03
N ALA A 32 17.29 8.42 6.83
CA ALA A 32 17.69 8.56 8.22
C ALA A 32 17.58 7.23 8.98
N ARG A 33 18.68 6.80 9.60
CA ARG A 33 18.80 5.50 10.28
C ARG A 33 17.82 5.32 11.44
N ASN A 34 17.36 6.43 12.02
CA ASN A 34 16.34 6.45 13.07
C ASN A 34 14.92 6.15 12.54
N GLY A 35 14.72 6.02 11.23
CA GLY A 35 13.43 5.72 10.61
C GLY A 35 12.50 6.92 10.43
N ILE A 36 12.92 8.12 10.81
CA ILE A 36 12.14 9.36 10.65
C ILE A 36 12.69 10.12 9.45
N THR A 37 12.03 9.97 8.31
CA THR A 37 12.48 10.52 7.01
C THR A 37 11.64 11.72 6.58
N THR A 38 12.20 12.58 5.73
CA THR A 38 11.43 13.59 5.00
C THR A 38 10.86 13.04 3.69
N PHE A 39 9.88 13.74 3.10
CA PHE A 39 9.36 13.44 1.76
C PHE A 39 10.47 13.32 0.70
N ALA A 40 11.38 14.31 0.64
CA ALA A 40 12.43 14.33 -0.37
C ALA A 40 13.45 13.21 -0.14
N GLU A 41 13.79 12.95 1.12
CA GLU A 41 14.71 11.87 1.50
C GLU A 41 14.13 10.49 1.16
N ALA A 42 12.84 10.25 1.42
CA ALA A 42 12.18 9.00 1.06
C ALA A 42 12.14 8.80 -0.47
N ALA A 43 11.74 9.83 -1.23
CA ALA A 43 11.72 9.76 -2.69
C ALA A 43 13.11 9.50 -3.27
N ASN A 44 14.13 10.21 -2.79
CA ASN A 44 15.51 10.01 -3.23
C ASN A 44 16.04 8.63 -2.82
N GLY A 45 15.79 8.19 -1.59
CA GLY A 45 16.24 6.91 -1.08
C GLY A 45 15.72 5.73 -1.90
N VAL A 46 14.42 5.73 -2.20
CA VAL A 46 13.78 4.69 -3.03
C VAL A 46 14.34 4.73 -4.46
N SER A 47 14.44 5.91 -5.07
CA SER A 47 14.95 6.06 -6.44
C SER A 47 16.41 5.59 -6.57
N ILE A 48 17.27 5.98 -5.62
CA ILE A 48 18.69 5.62 -5.64
C ILE A 48 18.85 4.12 -5.39
N ALA A 49 18.19 3.56 -4.38
CA ALA A 49 18.40 2.18 -3.96
C ALA A 49 17.76 1.16 -4.89
N TYR A 50 16.54 1.40 -5.38
CA TYR A 50 15.76 0.42 -6.14
C TYR A 50 15.61 0.76 -7.63
N SER A 51 16.21 1.88 -8.09
CA SER A 51 16.01 2.41 -9.44
C SER A 51 14.52 2.58 -9.78
N PHE A 52 13.70 3.03 -8.84
CA PHE A 52 12.38 3.53 -9.18
C PHE A 52 12.52 4.91 -9.80
N ASP A 53 11.76 5.17 -10.86
CA ASP A 53 11.81 6.45 -11.54
C ASP A 53 11.33 7.58 -10.62
N TYR A 54 11.56 8.81 -11.04
CA TYR A 54 11.20 9.97 -10.23
C TYR A 54 9.69 10.04 -9.99
N GLY A 55 8.87 9.69 -10.99
CA GLY A 55 7.41 9.72 -10.85
C GLY A 55 6.90 8.74 -9.80
N LEU A 56 7.33 7.48 -9.88
CA LEU A 56 6.99 6.46 -8.90
C LEU A 56 7.52 6.82 -7.50
N SER A 57 8.76 7.28 -7.40
CA SER A 57 9.38 7.60 -6.11
C SER A 57 8.69 8.77 -5.40
N VAL A 58 8.32 9.82 -6.14
CA VAL A 58 7.57 10.95 -5.59
C VAL A 58 6.16 10.54 -5.21
N PHE A 59 5.49 9.74 -6.05
CA PHE A 59 4.16 9.22 -5.75
C PHE A 59 4.15 8.38 -4.46
N LEU A 60 5.07 7.43 -4.32
CA LEU A 60 5.19 6.60 -3.12
C LEU A 60 5.57 7.41 -1.88
N SER A 61 6.45 8.40 -2.03
CA SER A 61 6.81 9.28 -0.92
C SER A 61 5.64 10.16 -0.47
N ALA A 62 4.86 10.66 -1.42
CA ALA A 62 3.65 11.41 -1.13
C ALA A 62 2.65 10.55 -0.36
N LEU A 63 2.43 9.30 -0.77
CA LEU A 63 1.62 8.38 0.02
C LEU A 63 2.23 8.21 1.42
N GLY A 64 3.44 7.69 1.53
CA GLY A 64 4.03 7.28 2.81
C GLY A 64 4.36 8.40 3.82
N THR A 65 4.44 9.67 3.40
CA THR A 65 4.80 10.80 4.28
C THR A 65 3.67 11.81 4.52
N LEU A 66 2.52 11.62 3.86
CA LEU A 66 1.28 12.29 4.27
C LEU A 66 0.74 11.55 5.50
N GLY A 67 1.10 12.00 6.69
CA GLY A 67 0.59 11.44 7.94
C GLY A 67 1.39 11.90 9.16
N PRO A 68 0.79 11.93 10.37
CA PRO A 68 1.59 11.94 11.59
C PRO A 68 2.51 10.72 11.60
N ALA A 69 3.67 10.81 12.26
CA ALA A 69 4.63 9.72 12.43
C ALA A 69 4.06 8.63 13.36
N GLY A 70 3.02 7.93 12.90
CA GLY A 70 2.34 6.83 13.60
C GLY A 70 2.92 5.46 13.29
N GLY A 71 3.90 5.39 12.37
CA GLY A 71 4.44 4.14 11.83
C GLY A 71 3.59 3.59 10.68
N LEU A 72 4.24 2.92 9.72
CA LEU A 72 3.54 2.24 8.62
C LEU A 72 2.83 0.96 9.07
N ASP A 73 3.14 0.49 10.27
CA ASP A 73 2.59 -0.70 10.92
C ASP A 73 1.21 -0.48 11.55
N LYS A 74 0.71 0.76 11.62
CA LYS A 74 -0.64 1.02 12.11
C LYS A 74 -1.67 0.62 11.05
N HIS A 75 -2.56 -0.31 11.42
CA HIS A 75 -3.69 -0.74 10.59
C HIS A 75 -4.54 0.45 10.12
N GLY A 76 -4.95 0.43 8.85
CA GLY A 76 -5.78 1.48 8.24
C GLY A 76 -5.01 2.75 7.80
N VAL A 77 -3.74 2.91 8.19
CA VAL A 77 -2.88 3.99 7.66
C VAL A 77 -2.46 3.63 6.22
N PHE A 78 -1.47 2.76 6.07
CA PHE A 78 -1.17 2.11 4.77
C PHE A 78 -1.31 0.60 4.84
N GLU A 79 -1.23 0.04 6.05
CA GLU A 79 -1.38 -1.38 6.24
C GLU A 79 -2.78 -1.86 5.87
N ILE A 80 -2.81 -2.96 5.10
CA ILE A 80 -4.01 -3.60 4.60
C ILE A 80 -3.99 -5.11 4.91
N ASP A 81 -5.17 -5.66 5.15
CA ASP A 81 -5.35 -7.10 5.28
C ASP A 81 -5.01 -7.85 3.98
N GLY A 82 -4.71 -9.15 4.09
CA GLY A 82 -4.35 -9.95 2.92
C GLY A 82 -2.93 -9.68 2.41
N SER A 83 -2.06 -9.12 3.26
CA SER A 83 -0.64 -8.90 2.92
C SER A 83 0.06 -10.24 2.59
N ILE A 84 1.07 -10.18 1.73
CA ILE A 84 1.81 -11.34 1.20
C ILE A 84 2.45 -12.16 2.33
N THR A 85 3.09 -11.49 3.29
CA THR A 85 3.96 -12.15 4.29
C THR A 85 3.64 -11.77 5.73
N ARG A 86 2.61 -10.96 5.98
CA ARG A 86 2.20 -10.49 7.31
C ARG A 86 0.80 -11.02 7.63
N GLN A 87 0.42 -11.03 8.91
CA GLN A 87 -0.93 -11.36 9.33
C GLN A 87 -1.87 -10.17 9.31
N ASP A 88 -3.13 -10.43 9.03
CA ASP A 88 -4.21 -9.45 9.19
C ASP A 88 -4.26 -9.00 10.65
N THR A 89 -4.54 -7.71 10.86
CA THR A 89 -4.54 -7.08 12.19
C THR A 89 -5.53 -7.75 13.14
N TYR A 90 -6.64 -8.26 12.62
CA TYR A 90 -7.64 -9.02 13.38
C TYR A 90 -7.02 -10.19 14.18
N PHE A 91 -5.99 -10.84 13.65
CA PHE A 91 -5.33 -11.97 14.31
C PHE A 91 -4.17 -11.55 15.23
N GLY A 92 -3.87 -10.25 15.36
CA GLY A 92 -2.76 -9.72 16.18
C GLY A 92 -1.73 -8.88 15.41
N ASN A 93 -0.44 -9.24 15.50
CA ASN A 93 0.67 -8.42 14.99
C ASN A 93 0.84 -8.49 13.46
N ASN A 94 0.46 -7.42 12.78
CA ASN A 94 0.54 -7.20 11.33
C ASN A 94 1.93 -6.78 10.79
N ALA A 95 2.95 -6.64 11.63
CA ALA A 95 4.29 -6.22 11.21
C ALA A 95 5.26 -7.40 11.00
N ASN A 96 5.08 -8.48 11.76
CA ASN A 96 5.98 -9.62 11.74
C ASN A 96 5.92 -10.42 10.43
N PHE A 97 7.09 -10.80 9.90
CA PHE A 97 7.19 -11.69 8.75
C PHE A 97 6.78 -13.13 9.09
N ILE A 98 5.98 -13.74 8.22
CA ILE A 98 5.49 -15.11 8.31
C ILE A 98 5.86 -15.86 7.04
N LEU A 99 6.90 -16.70 7.15
CA LEU A 99 7.45 -17.46 6.03
C LEU A 99 6.42 -18.32 5.30
N GLN A 100 5.56 -19.04 6.05
CA GLN A 100 4.55 -19.93 5.46
C GLN A 100 3.61 -19.20 4.47
N ARG A 101 3.40 -17.90 4.64
CA ARG A 101 2.53 -17.11 3.77
C ARG A 101 3.19 -16.76 2.42
N TRP A 102 4.52 -16.78 2.35
CA TRP A 102 5.25 -16.62 1.08
C TRP A 102 4.87 -17.71 0.08
N GLU A 103 4.59 -18.94 0.54
CA GLU A 103 4.21 -20.06 -0.33
C GLU A 103 2.73 -20.01 -0.73
N GLU A 104 1.91 -19.18 -0.08
CA GLU A 104 0.46 -19.08 -0.24
C GLU A 104 0.01 -17.67 -0.66
N TYR A 105 0.92 -16.84 -1.21
CA TYR A 105 0.65 -15.41 -1.47
C TYR A 105 -0.55 -15.14 -2.38
N ALA A 106 -0.83 -16.07 -3.31
CA ALA A 106 -1.98 -16.01 -4.21
C ALA A 106 -3.33 -16.25 -3.48
N LEU A 107 -3.31 -16.95 -2.35
CA LEU A 107 -4.51 -17.34 -1.58
C LEU A 107 -4.88 -16.31 -0.51
N ARG A 108 -4.11 -15.24 -0.34
CA ARG A 108 -4.26 -14.30 0.77
C ARG A 108 -5.62 -13.61 0.80
N TYR A 109 -6.12 -13.18 -0.36
CA TYR A 109 -7.46 -12.58 -0.47
C TYR A 109 -8.55 -13.57 0.00
N ASP A 110 -8.54 -14.79 -0.54
CA ASP A 110 -9.57 -15.80 -0.21
C ASP A 110 -9.49 -16.22 1.26
N ASN A 111 -8.28 -16.34 1.81
CA ASN A 111 -8.07 -16.65 3.22
C ASN A 111 -8.60 -15.53 4.13
N SER A 112 -8.27 -14.27 3.85
CA SER A 112 -8.78 -13.13 4.61
C SER A 112 -10.30 -13.04 4.53
N ARG A 113 -10.89 -13.17 3.33
CA ARG A 113 -12.35 -13.24 3.16
C ARG A 113 -13.00 -14.37 3.95
N ALA A 114 -12.36 -15.54 4.03
CA ALA A 114 -12.93 -16.71 4.70
C ALA A 114 -12.78 -16.68 6.23
N THR A 115 -11.78 -15.97 6.77
CA THR A 115 -11.37 -16.12 8.18
C THR A 115 -11.40 -14.84 8.99
N ASN A 116 -11.30 -13.67 8.36
CA ASN A 116 -11.32 -12.38 9.03
C ASN A 116 -12.74 -11.76 8.90
N PRO A 117 -13.54 -11.69 9.97
CA PRO A 117 -14.91 -11.16 9.94
C PRO A 117 -15.00 -9.67 9.59
N GLU A 118 -13.88 -8.96 9.54
CA GLU A 118 -13.75 -7.52 9.28
C GLU A 118 -12.95 -7.21 8.03
N PHE A 119 -12.60 -8.23 7.25
CA PHE A 119 -11.81 -8.05 6.04
C PHE A 119 -12.40 -6.98 5.11
N PHE A 120 -11.61 -5.94 4.80
CA PHE A 120 -11.99 -4.88 3.87
C PHE A 120 -11.05 -4.83 2.66
N ALA A 121 -11.60 -5.14 1.49
CA ALA A 121 -10.95 -5.06 0.19
C ALA A 121 -11.48 -3.86 -0.62
N GLY A 122 -11.15 -2.64 -0.18
CA GLY A 122 -11.51 -1.39 -0.86
C GLY A 122 -10.55 -0.93 -1.96
N VAL A 123 -10.66 0.33 -2.40
CA VAL A 123 -9.76 0.93 -3.40
C VAL A 123 -8.31 0.96 -2.90
N LYS A 124 -8.08 1.27 -1.61
CA LYS A 124 -6.75 1.16 -0.97
C LYS A 124 -6.19 -0.25 -1.08
N TRP A 125 -6.98 -1.25 -0.72
CA TRP A 125 -6.56 -2.65 -0.81
C TRP A 125 -6.19 -2.99 -2.25
N PHE A 126 -7.03 -2.65 -3.22
CA PHE A 126 -6.73 -2.86 -4.63
C PHE A 126 -5.40 -2.19 -5.02
N ALA A 127 -5.22 -0.91 -4.74
CA ALA A 127 -4.01 -0.17 -5.12
C ALA A 127 -2.74 -0.74 -4.45
N VAL A 128 -2.76 -0.90 -3.13
CA VAL A 128 -1.57 -1.29 -2.34
C VAL A 128 -1.25 -2.77 -2.53
N SER A 129 -2.23 -3.67 -2.44
CA SER A 129 -2.05 -5.12 -2.55
C SER A 129 -1.44 -5.52 -3.89
N HIS A 130 -1.87 -4.89 -4.99
CA HIS A 130 -1.33 -5.18 -6.31
C HIS A 130 0.02 -4.52 -6.54
N ALA A 131 0.20 -3.25 -6.13
CA ALA A 131 1.49 -2.56 -6.23
C ALA A 131 2.59 -3.27 -5.43
N GLU A 132 2.31 -3.73 -4.21
CA GLU A 132 3.27 -4.47 -3.39
C GLU A 132 3.72 -5.77 -4.06
N ARG A 133 2.79 -6.50 -4.70
CA ARG A 133 3.14 -7.72 -5.45
C ARG A 133 4.07 -7.38 -6.60
N VAL A 134 3.74 -6.37 -7.41
CA VAL A 134 4.62 -5.89 -8.48
C VAL A 134 5.99 -5.54 -7.92
N PHE A 135 6.08 -4.72 -6.87
CA PHE A 135 7.37 -4.30 -6.31
C PHE A 135 8.21 -5.44 -5.74
N VAL A 136 7.59 -6.52 -5.26
CA VAL A 136 8.32 -7.70 -4.80
C VAL A 136 9.05 -8.38 -5.96
N PHE A 137 8.43 -8.47 -7.13
CA PHE A 137 9.02 -9.12 -8.31
C PHE A 137 9.86 -8.18 -9.17
N GLU A 138 9.61 -6.87 -9.09
CA GLU A 138 10.30 -5.87 -9.90
C GLU A 138 11.40 -5.13 -9.12
N GLY A 139 11.19 -4.86 -7.84
CA GLY A 139 12.10 -4.06 -7.02
C GLY A 139 13.19 -4.88 -6.32
N LEU A 140 12.91 -6.13 -5.95
CA LEU A 140 13.74 -6.90 -5.02
C LEU A 140 14.71 -7.91 -5.66
N PRO A 141 14.40 -8.56 -6.80
CA PRO A 141 15.37 -9.44 -7.44
C PRO A 141 16.65 -8.69 -7.80
N ASN A 142 17.75 -9.44 -7.90
CA ASN A 142 19.03 -8.84 -8.25
C ASN A 142 18.96 -8.30 -9.69
N GLY A 143 19.35 -7.05 -9.89
CA GLY A 143 19.33 -6.39 -11.20
C GLY A 143 20.19 -7.07 -12.26
N THR A 144 21.13 -7.94 -11.87
CA THR A 144 21.88 -8.80 -12.81
C THR A 144 21.10 -10.02 -13.30
N ASP A 145 19.97 -10.34 -12.66
CA ASP A 145 19.09 -11.48 -12.94
C ASP A 145 17.62 -11.14 -12.56
N GLN A 146 17.08 -10.08 -13.16
CA GLN A 146 15.80 -9.46 -12.77
C GLN A 146 14.60 -10.43 -12.82
N ASN A 147 14.66 -11.43 -13.70
CA ASN A 147 13.57 -12.38 -13.91
C ASN A 147 13.58 -13.54 -12.89
N ASN A 148 14.58 -13.61 -12.01
CA ASN A 148 14.70 -14.66 -11.01
C ASN A 148 14.36 -14.14 -9.62
N ALA A 149 13.06 -14.05 -9.36
CA ALA A 149 12.50 -13.80 -8.04
C ALA A 149 12.35 -15.12 -7.27
N ASP A 150 13.36 -15.46 -6.46
CA ASP A 150 13.33 -16.62 -5.59
C ASP A 150 13.43 -16.23 -4.11
N TYR A 151 13.25 -17.22 -3.24
CA TYR A 151 13.32 -17.02 -1.81
C TYR A 151 14.67 -16.46 -1.34
N ASP A 152 15.78 -16.96 -1.88
CA ASP A 152 17.12 -16.57 -1.43
C ASP A 152 17.43 -15.10 -1.76
N ASN A 153 16.92 -14.62 -2.89
CA ASN A 153 17.07 -13.23 -3.33
C ASN A 153 16.14 -12.25 -2.60
N ILE A 154 14.93 -12.70 -2.22
CA ILE A 154 13.90 -11.80 -1.69
C ILE A 154 13.83 -11.84 -0.16
N ALA A 155 13.96 -13.02 0.45
CA ALA A 155 13.80 -13.20 1.89
C ALA A 155 14.69 -12.28 2.74
N PRO A 156 15.95 -11.95 2.38
CA PRO A 156 16.78 -11.04 3.17
C PRO A 156 16.14 -9.66 3.40
N PHE A 157 15.39 -9.12 2.43
CA PHE A 157 14.68 -7.85 2.60
C PHE A 157 13.60 -7.94 3.68
N PHE A 158 12.96 -9.10 3.81
CA PHE A 158 11.85 -9.30 4.74
C PHE A 158 12.29 -9.79 6.11
N LEU A 159 13.29 -10.67 6.17
CA LEU A 159 13.78 -11.31 7.38
C LEU A 159 14.83 -10.46 8.10
N ASN A 160 15.72 -9.85 7.32
CA ASN A 160 16.89 -9.16 7.82
C ASN A 160 16.89 -7.68 7.48
N GLU A 161 15.93 -7.23 6.66
CA GLU A 161 15.82 -5.84 6.20
C GLU A 161 17.17 -5.34 5.66
N THR A 162 17.76 -6.17 4.80
CA THR A 162 19.07 -5.95 4.21
C THR A 162 19.06 -6.32 2.73
N PHE A 163 19.91 -5.65 1.97
CA PHE A 163 20.26 -6.12 0.63
C PHE A 163 21.02 -7.46 0.74
N PRO A 164 20.69 -8.45 -0.13
CA PRO A 164 21.49 -9.66 -0.28
C PRO A 164 22.95 -9.34 -0.65
N GLU A 165 23.85 -10.29 -0.40
CA GLU A 165 25.26 -10.13 -0.80
C GLU A 165 25.38 -10.03 -2.33
N ASN A 166 26.21 -9.11 -2.83
CA ASN A 166 26.37 -8.81 -4.25
C ASN A 166 25.04 -8.49 -4.96
N TRP A 167 24.08 -7.91 -4.24
CA TRP A 167 22.85 -7.39 -4.83
C TRP A 167 23.11 -6.08 -5.56
N TYR A 168 22.61 -5.98 -6.79
CA TYR A 168 22.61 -4.76 -7.58
C TYR A 168 21.17 -4.32 -7.84
N ARG A 169 20.92 -3.02 -7.78
CA ARG A 169 19.64 -2.48 -8.23
C ARG A 169 19.44 -2.73 -9.73
N ARG A 170 18.19 -2.79 -10.16
CA ARG A 170 17.84 -2.94 -11.57
C ARG A 170 18.48 -1.88 -12.47
N GLY A 171 18.85 -2.29 -13.67
CA GLY A 171 19.55 -1.44 -14.65
C GLY A 171 18.66 -0.40 -15.34
N GLU A 172 17.38 -0.72 -15.50
CA GLU A 172 16.37 0.18 -16.08
C GLU A 172 15.40 0.66 -15.00
N ALA A 173 15.05 1.94 -15.03
CA ALA A 173 14.21 2.52 -14.00
C ALA A 173 12.77 2.00 -14.11
N PHE A 174 12.22 1.51 -13.00
CA PHE A 174 10.83 1.05 -12.95
C PHE A 174 9.88 2.23 -12.74
N THR A 175 8.79 2.28 -13.51
CA THR A 175 7.93 3.46 -13.59
C THR A 175 6.57 3.25 -12.96
N LEU A 176 5.87 4.35 -12.66
CA LEU A 176 4.48 4.31 -12.22
C LEU A 176 3.55 3.67 -13.26
N VAL A 177 3.80 3.93 -14.55
CA VAL A 177 3.04 3.33 -15.67
C VAL A 177 3.28 1.82 -15.73
N SER A 178 4.53 1.37 -15.62
CA SER A 178 4.88 -0.05 -15.57
C SER A 178 4.22 -0.75 -14.38
N THR A 179 4.24 -0.08 -13.21
CA THR A 179 3.58 -0.60 -11.99
C THR A 179 2.11 -0.90 -12.24
N LEU A 180 1.37 0.05 -12.83
CA LEU A 180 -0.04 -0.13 -13.11
C LEU A 180 -0.30 -1.09 -14.27
N ALA A 181 0.56 -1.11 -15.29
CA ALA A 181 0.44 -2.05 -16.38
C ALA A 181 0.55 -3.50 -15.88
N GLU A 182 1.55 -3.81 -15.05
CA GLU A 182 1.74 -5.15 -14.49
C GLU A 182 0.68 -5.50 -13.43
N ALA A 183 0.29 -4.54 -12.59
CA ALA A 183 -0.78 -4.73 -11.61
C ALA A 183 -2.12 -5.09 -12.29
N LEU A 184 -2.34 -4.58 -13.50
CA LEU A 184 -3.54 -4.81 -14.30
C LEU A 184 -3.37 -5.88 -15.37
N ASP A 185 -2.18 -6.46 -15.54
CA ASP A 185 -1.99 -7.49 -16.53
C ASP A 185 -2.74 -8.77 -16.11
N LEU A 186 -2.85 -9.69 -17.07
CA LEU A 186 -3.44 -11.01 -16.88
C LEU A 186 -2.84 -11.70 -15.64
N ASP A 187 -1.54 -11.62 -15.41
CA ASP A 187 -0.90 -12.43 -14.37
C ASP A 187 -1.21 -12.03 -12.91
N LEU A 188 -1.80 -10.85 -12.66
CA LEU A 188 -2.08 -10.39 -11.29
C LEU A 188 -3.56 -10.13 -11.01
N PHE A 189 -4.19 -9.21 -11.76
CA PHE A 189 -5.59 -8.84 -11.51
C PHE A 189 -6.56 -9.45 -12.52
N LEU A 190 -6.19 -9.54 -13.80
CA LEU A 190 -7.16 -9.92 -14.83
C LEU A 190 -7.37 -11.44 -14.99
N LEU A 191 -6.43 -12.32 -14.59
CA LEU A 191 -6.65 -13.78 -14.57
C LEU A 191 -7.54 -14.23 -13.42
N GLU A 192 -7.43 -13.58 -12.26
CA GLU A 192 -8.27 -13.87 -11.09
C GLU A 192 -8.83 -12.58 -10.49
N PRO A 193 -9.79 -11.91 -11.17
CA PRO A 193 -10.38 -10.69 -10.66
C PRO A 193 -11.00 -10.93 -9.30
N ARG A 194 -10.52 -10.19 -8.29
CA ARG A 194 -11.06 -10.26 -6.93
C ARG A 194 -12.13 -9.19 -6.75
N GLU A 195 -13.27 -9.63 -6.23
CA GLU A 195 -14.36 -8.74 -5.86
C GLU A 195 -13.88 -7.75 -4.79
N LEU A 196 -14.18 -6.47 -4.97
CA LEU A 196 -13.96 -5.49 -3.91
C LEU A 196 -15.17 -5.49 -2.97
N GLY A 197 -14.96 -5.32 -1.68
CA GLY A 197 -16.02 -5.41 -0.69
C GLY A 197 -15.54 -5.45 0.75
N ALA A 198 -16.45 -5.75 1.67
CA ALA A 198 -16.17 -5.88 3.09
C ALA A 198 -16.88 -7.10 3.67
N ASN A 199 -16.26 -7.79 4.62
CA ASN A 199 -16.98 -8.74 5.48
C ASN A 199 -17.79 -7.98 6.54
N GLU A 200 -19.07 -8.33 6.64
CA GLU A 200 -19.95 -7.97 7.76
C GLU A 200 -20.16 -9.23 8.63
N GLY A 201 -19.09 -9.66 9.29
CA GLY A 201 -19.00 -10.97 9.89
C GLY A 201 -18.63 -12.06 8.89
N LEU A 202 -18.33 -13.26 9.38
CA LEU A 202 -17.96 -14.39 8.52
C LEU A 202 -19.14 -14.85 7.65
N ASN A 203 -18.83 -15.22 6.40
CA ASN A 203 -19.80 -15.66 5.39
C ASN A 203 -20.80 -14.59 4.94
N ASN A 204 -20.50 -13.30 5.15
CA ASN A 204 -21.32 -12.19 4.70
C ASN A 204 -20.44 -11.10 4.08
N PHE A 205 -20.02 -11.33 2.82
CA PHE A 205 -19.20 -10.36 2.08
C PHE A 205 -20.10 -9.43 1.26
N VAL A 206 -20.11 -8.15 1.61
CA VAL A 206 -20.88 -7.12 0.95
C VAL A 206 -20.02 -6.46 -0.12
N LEU A 207 -20.51 -6.46 -1.36
CA LEU A 207 -19.74 -6.02 -2.54
C LEU A 207 -19.69 -4.50 -2.66
N LEU A 208 -18.53 -4.00 -3.08
CA LEU A 208 -18.37 -2.70 -3.70
C LEU A 208 -18.83 -2.83 -5.15
N GLU A 209 -19.90 -2.13 -5.54
CA GLU A 209 -20.43 -2.11 -6.91
C GLU A 209 -19.51 -1.33 -7.86
N LEU A 210 -18.25 -1.78 -8.01
CA LEU A 210 -17.19 -1.13 -8.75
C LEU A 210 -16.60 -2.10 -9.78
N ASP A 211 -16.78 -1.78 -11.06
CA ASP A 211 -16.14 -2.54 -12.14
C ASP A 211 -14.76 -1.95 -12.48
N LEU A 212 -13.73 -2.69 -12.08
CA LEU A 212 -12.34 -2.40 -12.41
C LEU A 212 -11.81 -3.25 -13.57
N SER A 213 -12.47 -4.38 -13.86
CA SER A 213 -12.01 -5.38 -14.83
C SER A 213 -12.05 -4.90 -16.28
N SER A 214 -12.93 -3.95 -16.57
CA SER A 214 -13.09 -3.36 -17.90
C SER A 214 -12.19 -2.16 -18.18
N LYS A 215 -11.44 -1.68 -17.18
CA LYS A 215 -10.60 -0.48 -17.32
C LYS A 215 -9.27 -0.80 -18.01
N THR A 216 -8.88 0.05 -18.95
CA THR A 216 -7.51 0.04 -19.49
C THR A 216 -6.50 0.56 -18.45
N VAL A 217 -5.20 0.37 -18.68
CA VAL A 217 -4.13 0.91 -17.82
C VAL A 217 -4.27 2.42 -17.61
N SER A 218 -4.54 3.16 -18.69
CA SER A 218 -4.78 4.61 -18.64
C SER A 218 -6.02 4.94 -17.79
N GLN A 219 -7.15 4.27 -18.04
CA GLN A 219 -8.38 4.49 -17.28
C GLN A 219 -8.23 4.14 -15.80
N MET A 220 -7.45 3.12 -15.47
CA MET A 220 -7.17 2.75 -14.09
C MET A 220 -6.28 3.78 -13.41
N GLY A 221 -5.23 4.28 -14.06
CA GLY A 221 -4.39 5.34 -13.51
C GLY A 221 -5.23 6.58 -13.16
N CYS A 222 -6.14 6.96 -14.05
CA CYS A 222 -7.06 8.08 -13.76
C CYS A 222 -8.05 7.76 -12.65
N PHE A 223 -8.58 6.54 -12.61
CA PHE A 223 -9.45 6.11 -11.51
C PHE A 223 -8.74 6.20 -10.15
N LEU A 224 -7.50 5.69 -10.05
CA LEU A 224 -6.72 5.75 -8.81
C LEU A 224 -6.36 7.19 -8.41
N LEU A 225 -6.09 8.05 -9.39
CA LEU A 225 -5.87 9.46 -9.11
C LEU A 225 -7.15 10.16 -8.63
N GLU A 226 -8.30 9.94 -9.28
CA GLU A 226 -9.59 10.48 -8.83
C GLU A 226 -9.97 10.02 -7.42
N ASN A 227 -9.58 8.79 -7.06
CA ASN A 227 -9.82 8.19 -5.76
C ASN A 227 -8.58 8.20 -4.87
N ILE A 228 -7.64 9.13 -5.07
CA ILE A 228 -6.39 9.17 -4.30
C ILE A 228 -6.64 9.33 -2.79
N PHE A 229 -7.71 10.05 -2.42
CA PHE A 229 -8.10 10.21 -1.04
C PHE A 229 -8.70 8.95 -0.42
N ASP A 230 -9.05 7.92 -1.19
CA ASP A 230 -9.42 6.60 -0.65
C ASP A 230 -8.20 5.68 -0.49
N ILE A 231 -7.03 6.07 -0.99
CA ILE A 231 -5.77 5.27 -0.95
C ILE A 231 -4.86 5.69 0.21
N ILE A 232 -4.93 6.96 0.60
CA ILE A 232 -4.15 7.54 1.71
C ILE A 232 -4.57 7.00 3.11
N PRO A 233 -3.83 7.36 4.18
CA PRO A 233 -4.15 6.98 5.54
C PRO A 233 -5.51 7.37 6.07
N ASP A 234 -6.17 6.43 6.73
CA ASP A 234 -7.48 6.66 7.35
C ASP A 234 -7.40 7.73 8.45
N ASP A 235 -6.30 7.77 9.20
CA ASP A 235 -6.04 8.81 10.21
C ASP A 235 -5.93 10.23 9.62
N LEU A 236 -5.63 10.36 8.33
CA LEU A 236 -5.60 11.66 7.64
C LEU A 236 -6.97 12.12 7.17
N GLN A 237 -7.95 11.22 7.05
CA GLN A 237 -9.27 11.55 6.53
C GLN A 237 -9.93 12.72 7.28
N PRO A 238 -9.89 12.79 8.64
CA PRO A 238 -10.45 13.95 9.34
C PRO A 238 -9.71 15.26 9.02
N ALA A 239 -8.39 15.21 8.83
CA ALA A 239 -7.60 16.38 8.45
C ALA A 239 -7.93 16.85 7.03
N ILE A 240 -8.19 15.91 6.12
CA ILE A 240 -8.55 16.17 4.73
C ILE A 240 -9.96 16.72 4.63
N GLU A 241 -10.91 16.12 5.34
CA GLU A 241 -12.28 16.61 5.40
C GLU A 241 -12.33 18.07 5.90
N LYS A 242 -11.51 18.41 6.91
CA LYS A 242 -11.40 19.77 7.44
C LYS A 242 -10.66 20.75 6.52
N ASN A 243 -9.67 20.29 5.75
CA ASN A 243 -8.78 21.14 4.95
C ASN A 243 -8.77 20.73 3.48
N PHE A 244 -9.93 20.34 2.93
CA PHE A 244 -10.00 19.67 1.63
C PHE A 244 -9.31 20.44 0.50
N GLU A 245 -9.50 21.76 0.42
CA GLU A 245 -8.87 22.60 -0.61
C GLU A 245 -7.33 22.54 -0.58
N LEU A 246 -6.72 22.40 0.62
CA LEU A 246 -5.28 22.26 0.76
C LEU A 246 -4.80 20.93 0.18
N PHE A 247 -5.47 19.84 0.54
CA PHE A 247 -5.12 18.51 0.08
C PHE A 247 -5.44 18.31 -1.40
N GLU A 248 -6.53 18.90 -1.89
CA GLU A 248 -6.86 18.97 -3.30
C GLU A 248 -5.78 19.74 -4.08
N GLY A 249 -5.33 20.89 -3.55
CA GLY A 249 -4.23 21.65 -4.11
C GLY A 249 -2.92 20.85 -4.15
N PHE A 250 -2.62 20.09 -3.09
CA PHE A 250 -1.49 19.17 -3.07
C PHE A 250 -1.63 18.07 -4.12
N ALA A 251 -2.79 17.40 -4.20
CA ALA A 251 -3.03 16.35 -5.18
C ALA A 251 -2.90 16.89 -6.61
N LYS A 252 -3.46 18.07 -6.90
CA LYS A 252 -3.33 18.73 -8.21
C LYS A 252 -1.91 19.18 -8.53
N GLY A 253 -1.15 19.67 -7.55
CA GLY A 253 0.17 20.25 -7.76
C GLY A 253 1.33 19.25 -7.71
N VAL A 254 1.18 18.16 -6.95
CA VAL A 254 2.24 17.19 -6.67
C VAL A 254 1.94 15.83 -7.30
N LEU A 255 0.70 15.34 -7.23
CA LEU A 255 0.37 13.99 -7.68
C LEU A 255 -0.10 13.95 -9.13
N ALA A 256 -1.06 14.78 -9.48
CA ALA A 256 -1.65 14.82 -10.81
C ALA A 256 -0.62 14.95 -11.94
N PRO A 257 0.46 15.76 -11.83
CA PRO A 257 1.52 15.83 -12.86
C PRO A 257 2.18 14.50 -13.24
N PHE A 258 2.02 13.44 -12.45
CA PHE A 258 2.50 12.11 -12.81
C PHE A 258 1.53 11.31 -13.67
N PHE A 259 0.29 11.78 -13.80
CA PHE A 259 -0.82 11.14 -14.52
C PHE A 259 -1.36 11.98 -15.68
N VAL A 260 -1.26 13.31 -15.60
CA VAL A 260 -1.35 14.22 -16.74
C VAL A 260 0.06 14.38 -17.30
N ASP A 261 0.25 14.24 -18.62
CA ASP A 261 1.47 14.61 -19.36
C ASP A 261 2.62 13.60 -19.52
N ASN A 262 2.51 12.36 -19.03
CA ASN A 262 3.58 11.35 -19.18
C ASN A 262 3.33 10.29 -20.27
N GLY A 263 2.31 10.45 -21.11
CA GLY A 263 2.00 9.56 -22.25
C GLY A 263 1.54 8.13 -21.87
N GLY A 264 1.37 7.85 -20.58
CA GLY A 264 0.91 6.53 -20.08
C GLY A 264 -0.51 6.52 -19.52
N PHE A 265 -1.02 7.66 -19.05
CA PHE A 265 -2.35 7.75 -18.43
C PHE A 265 -3.26 8.79 -19.09
N ASP A 266 -2.72 9.94 -19.50
CA ASP A 266 -3.45 11.03 -20.18
C ASP A 266 -4.75 11.42 -19.48
N CYS A 267 -4.71 11.49 -18.14
CA CYS A 267 -5.87 11.90 -17.37
C CYS A 267 -6.28 13.33 -17.74
N GLY A 268 -7.57 13.60 -17.88
CA GLY A 268 -8.04 14.96 -18.15
C GLY A 268 -8.01 15.83 -16.90
N SER A 269 -8.92 16.80 -16.84
CA SER A 269 -9.19 17.50 -15.57
C SER A 269 -9.71 16.51 -14.54
N VAL A 270 -8.92 16.25 -13.50
CA VAL A 270 -9.29 15.36 -12.40
C VAL A 270 -10.12 16.12 -11.37
N ASN A 271 -11.28 15.55 -11.03
CA ASN A 271 -12.11 16.05 -9.95
C ASN A 271 -11.94 15.11 -8.75
N PHE A 272 -11.38 15.65 -7.68
CA PHE A 272 -11.28 14.92 -6.42
C PHE A 272 -12.58 15.07 -5.66
N ALA A 273 -13.09 13.95 -5.15
CA ALA A 273 -14.27 13.99 -4.31
C ALA A 273 -13.87 14.11 -2.84
N LYS A 274 -14.57 15.00 -2.13
CA LYS A 274 -14.32 15.28 -0.73
C LYS A 274 -14.75 14.09 0.15
N PRO A 275 -13.89 13.59 1.06
CA PRO A 275 -14.28 12.58 2.02
C PRO A 275 -15.48 13.02 2.86
N GLY A 276 -16.37 12.08 3.18
CA GLY A 276 -17.51 12.36 4.05
C GLY A 276 -17.10 12.79 5.46
N VAL A 277 -17.96 13.52 6.16
CA VAL A 277 -17.73 14.09 7.51
C VAL A 277 -17.43 13.09 8.63
N LYS A 278 -17.52 11.78 8.34
CA LYS A 278 -17.22 10.69 9.27
C LYS A 278 -16.02 9.86 8.83
N ALA A 279 -15.42 10.10 7.66
CA ALA A 279 -14.30 9.32 7.15
C ALA A 279 -13.12 9.33 8.15
N GLY A 280 -12.57 8.15 8.45
CA GLY A 280 -11.47 7.98 9.40
C GLY A 280 -11.76 8.35 10.86
N GLN A 281 -13.02 8.61 11.24
CA GLN A 281 -13.36 8.80 12.65
C GLN A 281 -13.51 7.46 13.38
N SER A 282 -12.83 7.34 14.52
CA SER A 282 -12.98 6.22 15.46
C SER A 282 -14.28 6.34 16.28
N TYR A 283 -15.27 5.47 16.06
CA TYR A 283 -16.45 5.35 16.92
C TYR A 283 -16.36 4.09 17.78
N ASN A 284 -16.20 4.19 19.11
CA ASN A 284 -15.95 3.02 19.97
C ASN A 284 -14.78 2.15 19.43
N SER A 285 -13.61 2.76 19.19
CA SER A 285 -12.41 2.11 18.62
C SER A 285 -12.51 1.62 17.16
N THR A 286 -13.47 2.14 16.37
CA THR A 286 -13.71 1.70 14.98
C THR A 286 -13.54 2.83 13.95
N PHE A 287 -12.62 2.71 12.98
CA PHE A 287 -12.39 3.76 11.98
C PHE A 287 -13.33 3.64 10.78
N ALA A 288 -14.12 4.67 10.47
CA ALA A 288 -14.94 4.64 9.25
C ALA A 288 -14.07 4.47 8.00
N ALA A 289 -14.18 3.31 7.33
CA ALA A 289 -13.44 2.99 6.11
C ALA A 289 -13.64 4.08 5.06
N SER A 290 -12.53 4.56 4.48
CA SER A 290 -12.55 5.48 3.36
C SER A 290 -13.03 4.75 2.11
N GLY A 291 -14.34 4.84 1.91
CA GLY A 291 -15.01 4.36 0.72
C GLY A 291 -16.25 5.20 0.45
N SER A 292 -16.13 6.51 0.63
CA SER A 292 -17.29 7.37 0.72
C SER A 292 -17.18 8.55 -0.21
N LEU A 293 -17.57 8.32 -1.45
CA LEU A 293 -18.00 9.39 -2.31
C LEU A 293 -19.53 9.52 -2.18
N ILE A 294 -19.93 10.62 -1.53
CA ILE A 294 -21.30 11.06 -1.22
C ILE A 294 -21.92 10.33 0.00
N ASN A 295 -22.03 11.02 1.14
CA ASN A 295 -22.83 10.62 2.32
C ASN A 295 -22.46 9.32 3.08
N GLY A 296 -21.22 8.88 3.07
CA GLY A 296 -20.79 7.77 3.95
C GLY A 296 -20.62 6.39 3.31
N ALA A 297 -20.89 6.17 2.01
CA ALA A 297 -20.64 4.86 1.38
C ALA A 297 -20.64 4.86 -0.17
N TYR A 298 -19.99 3.88 -0.78
CA TYR A 298 -20.29 3.43 -2.16
C TYR A 298 -21.72 2.86 -2.21
N SER A 299 -22.38 2.93 -3.37
CA SER A 299 -23.72 2.33 -3.52
C SER A 299 -23.70 0.83 -3.17
N GLY A 300 -24.68 0.38 -2.40
CA GLY A 300 -24.80 -1.02 -1.97
C GLY A 300 -24.16 -1.36 -0.63
N LEU A 301 -23.23 -0.55 -0.14
CA LEU A 301 -22.66 -0.68 1.21
C LEU A 301 -23.30 0.37 2.13
N GLY A 302 -23.74 -0.05 3.32
CA GLY A 302 -24.08 0.90 4.38
C GLY A 302 -22.81 1.48 5.02
N VAL A 303 -22.95 2.10 6.19
CA VAL A 303 -21.81 2.33 7.08
C VAL A 303 -21.25 0.95 7.48
N ILE A 304 -20.12 0.55 6.88
CA ILE A 304 -19.40 -0.66 7.27
C ILE A 304 -19.04 -0.52 8.76
N LYS A 305 -19.34 -1.54 9.57
CA LYS A 305 -18.83 -1.63 10.95
C LYS A 305 -17.36 -2.02 10.88
N PRO A 306 -16.42 -1.19 11.35
CA PRO A 306 -15.02 -1.56 11.44
C PRO A 306 -14.74 -2.33 12.74
N ASP A 307 -13.72 -3.19 12.68
CA ASP A 307 -12.76 -3.54 13.71
C ASP A 307 -13.31 -3.92 15.10
N SER A 308 -13.53 -5.21 15.35
CA SER A 308 -13.67 -5.74 16.70
C SER A 308 -12.29 -5.80 17.34
N GLN A 309 -12.04 -4.84 18.24
CA GLN A 309 -11.10 -5.11 19.31
C GLN A 309 -11.71 -6.12 20.27
N SER A 310 -10.97 -7.18 20.56
CA SER A 310 -11.27 -8.09 21.66
C SER A 310 -11.30 -7.30 22.99
N SER A 311 -12.48 -7.29 23.62
CA SER A 311 -12.81 -6.97 25.02
C SER A 311 -11.95 -5.95 25.79
#